data_AF-A0A1J9Q621-F1
#
_entry.id   AF-A0A1J9Q621-F1
#
_cell.length_a   1.000
_cell.length_b   1.000
_cell.length_c   1.000
_cell.angle_alpha   90.00
_cell.angle_beta   90.00
_cell.angle_gamma   90.00
#
_symmetry.space_group_name_H-M   'P 1'
#
loop_
_entity.id
_entity.type
_entity.pdbx_description
1 polymer ?
#
loop_
_entity_poly.entity_id
_entity_poly.type
_entity_poly.pdbx_seq_one_letter_code
_entity_poly.pdbx_strand_id
1 'polypeptide(L)'
;MQLNVKNLLALAASFALVGSSTSTYVPPSINLPTPTVQSCLAYSTLNNLPTPVVPFQACNTPLSERYVARSTLNNIIEEQFCPDAVKMQPFPPEMNTIRRLYNNGTPEHVAISINWANKPNKSNFKLDLHECLRFLRDMVLDGCNGNDPNNPMNWKGGGLLRADGATYKIEPLSQRQPFPKEPSGLCKVTHANPYHHVVIQGIGWANSDWGKMLEDKLCDCDLLPDTFHFTYELGYKGREWNATMYTTTWKENCIVGAAKQAGASNSFKCDASA
;
A
#
# COMPACT_ATOMS: atom_id res chain seq x y z
N MET A 1 -27.39 -19.42 5.60
CA MET A 1 -26.90 -19.21 6.97
C MET A 1 -27.15 -17.73 7.29
N GLN A 2 -28.25 -17.42 7.98
CA GLN A 2 -28.67 -16.04 8.25
C GLN A 2 -28.03 -15.55 9.55
N LEU A 3 -27.33 -14.43 9.50
CA LEU A 3 -26.86 -13.71 10.69
C LEU A 3 -27.60 -12.38 10.80
N ASN A 4 -28.28 -12.25 11.92
CA ASN A 4 -29.20 -11.19 12.32
C ASN A 4 -28.40 -10.06 12.98
N VAL A 5 -28.47 -8.85 12.43
CA VAL A 5 -27.78 -7.66 12.98
C VAL A 5 -28.82 -6.82 13.74
N LYS A 6 -28.69 -6.78 15.06
CA LYS A 6 -29.38 -5.80 15.91
C LYS A 6 -28.41 -5.17 16.90
N ASN A 7 -28.54 -3.85 17.00
CA ASN A 7 -28.20 -2.98 18.12
C ASN A 7 -26.72 -2.64 18.34
N LEU A 8 -26.32 -1.44 17.91
CA LEU A 8 -25.38 -0.62 18.68
C LEU A 8 -26.03 0.74 18.96
N LEU A 9 -26.32 0.97 20.24
CA LEU A 9 -26.78 2.24 20.80
C LEU A 9 -25.60 3.21 20.88
N ALA A 10 -25.82 4.44 20.42
CA ALA A 10 -24.92 5.56 20.60
C ALA A 10 -25.00 6.09 22.05
N LEU A 11 -23.85 6.24 22.70
CA LEU A 11 -23.70 6.97 23.96
C LEU A 11 -22.98 8.29 23.65
N ALA A 12 -23.74 9.39 23.72
CA ALA A 12 -23.21 10.75 23.69
C ALA A 12 -22.71 11.11 25.09
N ALA A 13 -21.44 11.50 25.21
CA ALA A 13 -20.87 12.05 26.43
C ALA A 13 -20.74 13.57 26.28
N SER A 14 -21.46 14.30 27.12
CA SER A 14 -21.37 15.75 27.28
C SER A 14 -20.13 16.12 28.08
N PHE A 15 -19.26 16.98 27.53
CA PHE A 15 -18.18 17.61 28.29
C PHE A 15 -18.67 18.95 28.87
N ALA A 16 -18.69 19.03 30.20
CA ALA A 16 -18.88 20.27 30.93
C ALA A 16 -17.52 20.97 31.13
N LEU A 17 -17.48 22.25 30.77
CA LEU A 17 -16.39 23.18 31.10
C LEU A 17 -16.47 23.57 32.58
N VAL A 18 -15.38 23.41 33.32
CA VAL A 18 -15.16 24.09 34.62
C VAL A 18 -13.81 24.78 34.58
N GLY A 19 -13.84 26.09 34.83
CA GLY A 19 -12.70 26.97 34.79
C GLY A 19 -11.91 27.05 36.11
N SER A 20 -10.68 27.53 35.93
CA SER A 20 -9.88 28.42 36.78
C SER A 20 -9.68 28.11 38.27
N SER A 21 -8.41 27.96 38.66
CA SER A 21 -7.79 28.86 39.65
C SER A 21 -6.27 28.64 39.69
N THR A 22 -5.51 29.71 39.44
CA THR A 22 -4.06 29.79 39.62
C THR A 22 -3.72 29.93 41.10
N SER A 23 -2.98 28.97 41.64
CA SER A 23 -2.37 29.07 42.98
C SER A 23 -0.86 29.21 42.84
N THR A 24 -0.35 30.39 43.19
CA THR A 24 1.07 30.72 43.27
C THR A 24 1.65 30.15 44.56
N TYR A 25 2.38 29.04 44.44
CA TYR A 25 3.19 28.49 45.53
C TYR A 25 4.62 29.03 45.44
N VAL A 26 5.05 29.78 46.46
CA VAL A 26 6.43 30.23 46.64
C VAL A 26 7.14 29.21 47.54
N PRO A 27 8.14 28.46 47.06
CA PRO A 27 8.92 27.57 47.92
C PRO A 27 9.94 28.36 48.76
N PRO A 28 10.25 27.90 49.99
CA PRO A 28 11.25 28.53 50.85
C PRO A 28 12.67 28.29 50.33
N SER A 29 13.51 29.31 50.49
CA SER A 29 14.94 29.32 50.18
C SER A 29 15.72 28.39 51.11
N ILE A 30 16.32 27.34 50.53
CA ILE A 30 17.24 26.44 51.21
C ILE A 30 18.67 26.94 50.94
N ASN A 31 19.38 27.27 52.02
CA ASN A 31 20.82 27.60 51.96
C ASN A 31 21.61 26.36 51.55
N LEU A 32 22.25 26.41 50.37
CA LEU A 32 23.22 25.40 49.96
C LEU A 32 24.59 25.67 50.62
N PRO A 33 25.23 24.68 51.26
CA PRO A 33 26.63 24.79 51.63
C PRO A 33 27.51 24.71 50.38
N THR A 34 28.51 25.57 50.32
CA THR A 34 29.59 25.59 49.32
C THR A 34 30.27 24.23 49.17
N PRO A 35 30.42 23.69 47.95
CA PRO A 35 31.22 22.50 47.74
C PRO A 35 32.70 22.88 47.72
N THR A 36 33.43 22.27 48.66
CA THR A 36 34.89 22.16 48.63
C THR A 36 35.34 21.46 47.35
N VAL A 37 36.29 22.09 46.65
CA VAL A 37 36.99 21.51 45.49
C VAL A 37 37.83 20.33 45.98
N GLN A 38 37.32 19.12 45.83
CA GLN A 38 38.10 17.90 46.02
C GLN A 38 38.37 17.27 44.66
N SER A 39 39.62 17.35 44.23
CA SER A 39 40.12 16.66 43.06
C SER A 39 40.06 15.16 43.29
N CYS A 40 39.27 14.45 42.49
CA CYS A 40 39.42 13.01 42.31
C CYS A 40 39.54 12.74 40.82
N LEU A 41 40.78 12.47 40.39
CA LEU A 41 41.08 11.79 39.15
C LEU A 41 40.46 10.40 39.23
N ALA A 42 39.30 10.23 38.62
CA ALA A 42 38.74 8.93 38.27
C ALA A 42 38.71 8.84 36.74
N TYR A 43 39.77 8.29 36.17
CA TYR A 43 39.73 7.71 34.83
C TYR A 43 38.82 6.49 34.90
N SER A 44 37.52 6.68 34.66
CA SER A 44 36.63 5.60 34.26
C SER A 44 36.37 5.74 32.77
N THR A 45 36.94 4.81 32.01
CA THR A 45 36.69 4.60 30.59
C THR A 45 35.20 4.31 30.34
N LEU A 46 34.40 5.34 30.10
CA LEU A 46 33.10 5.24 29.43
C LEU A 46 33.34 5.19 27.92
N ASN A 47 34.04 4.15 27.44
CA ASN A 47 34.18 3.90 26.02
C ASN A 47 33.14 2.88 25.58
N ASN A 48 32.29 3.33 24.64
CA ASN A 48 31.41 2.54 23.77
C ASN A 48 30.09 2.04 24.36
N LEU A 49 29.18 2.96 24.71
CA LEU A 49 27.77 2.66 24.43
C LEU A 49 27.53 2.93 22.93
N PRO A 50 27.11 1.94 22.12
CA PRO A 50 26.78 2.18 20.73
C PRO A 50 25.71 3.28 20.67
N THR A 51 26.00 4.38 19.97
CA THR A 51 24.98 5.38 19.66
C THR A 51 23.78 4.69 19.04
N PRO A 52 22.54 4.95 19.52
CA PRO A 52 21.34 4.41 18.90
C PRO A 52 21.36 4.79 17.42
N VAL A 53 21.41 3.78 16.53
CA VAL A 53 21.39 4.02 15.10
C VAL A 53 19.99 4.51 14.75
N VAL A 54 19.87 5.82 14.55
CA VAL A 54 18.60 6.45 14.15
C VAL A 54 18.16 5.84 12.82
N PRO A 55 16.90 5.40 12.69
CA PRO A 55 16.39 4.89 11.42
C PRO A 55 16.53 5.94 10.31
N PHE A 56 17.08 5.53 9.17
CA PHE A 56 17.19 6.38 7.98
C PHE A 56 16.13 5.97 6.97
N GLN A 57 15.29 6.90 6.53
CA GLN A 57 14.24 6.68 5.55
C GLN A 57 14.47 7.51 4.28
N ALA A 58 14.25 6.91 3.12
CA ALA A 58 14.26 7.61 1.84
C ALA A 58 13.06 7.18 0.99
N CYS A 59 12.32 8.15 0.46
CA CYS A 59 11.13 7.93 -0.36
C CYS A 59 11.44 8.20 -1.84
N ASN A 60 10.77 7.47 -2.73
CA ASN A 60 10.83 7.74 -4.17
C ASN A 60 9.90 8.90 -4.52
N THR A 61 10.36 10.12 -4.21
CA THR A 61 9.64 11.38 -4.45
C THR A 61 10.42 12.28 -5.41
N PRO A 62 9.76 12.99 -6.35
CA PRO A 62 8.32 12.94 -6.62
C PRO A 62 7.89 11.58 -7.16
N LEU A 63 6.58 11.28 -7.12
CA LEU A 63 6.06 10.06 -7.76
C LEU A 63 6.44 10.05 -9.24
N SER A 64 7.15 9.01 -9.65
CA SER A 64 7.46 8.74 -11.05
C SER A 64 6.34 7.93 -11.69
N GLU A 65 6.49 7.58 -12.97
CA GLU A 65 5.62 6.65 -13.71
C GLU A 65 5.84 5.17 -13.31
N ARG A 66 6.30 4.94 -12.06
CA ARG A 66 6.43 3.62 -11.44
C ARG A 66 5.78 3.70 -10.07
N TYR A 67 4.55 3.24 -10.00
CA TYR A 67 3.75 3.27 -8.78
C TYR A 67 2.76 2.11 -8.74
N VAL A 68 2.28 1.82 -7.54
CA VAL A 68 1.29 0.78 -7.26
C VAL A 68 0.26 1.30 -6.27
N ALA A 69 -0.89 0.65 -6.18
CA ALA A 69 -1.94 0.99 -5.24
C ALA A 69 -1.51 0.66 -3.80
N ARG A 70 -1.80 1.55 -2.85
CA ARG A 70 -1.51 1.34 -1.43
C ARG A 70 -2.20 0.10 -0.87
N SER A 71 -3.44 -0.18 -1.29
CA SER A 71 -4.19 -1.37 -0.86
C SER A 71 -3.53 -2.66 -1.31
N THR A 72 -3.11 -2.74 -2.58
CA THR A 72 -2.38 -3.90 -3.11
C THR A 72 -1.12 -4.20 -2.30
N LEU A 73 -0.31 -3.17 -2.03
CA LEU A 73 0.90 -3.32 -1.22
C LEU A 73 0.59 -3.74 0.22
N ASN A 74 -0.41 -3.13 0.84
CA ASN A 74 -0.81 -3.47 2.20
C ASN A 74 -1.16 -4.96 2.31
N ASN A 75 -2.00 -5.47 1.41
CA ASN A 75 -2.42 -6.87 1.42
C ASN A 75 -1.21 -7.80 1.19
N ILE A 76 -0.32 -7.47 0.25
CA ILE A 76 0.91 -8.25 0.03
C ILE A 76 1.77 -8.28 1.30
N ILE A 77 1.97 -7.14 1.96
CA ILE A 77 2.83 -7.05 3.15
C ILE A 77 2.22 -7.82 4.33
N GLU A 78 0.93 -7.60 4.59
CA GLU A 78 0.24 -8.16 5.75
C GLU A 78 -0.05 -9.65 5.62
N GLU A 79 -0.46 -10.10 4.43
CA GLU A 79 -0.99 -11.45 4.24
C GLU A 79 0.06 -12.42 3.67
N GLN A 80 1.11 -11.90 3.01
CA GLN A 80 2.07 -12.73 2.28
C GLN A 80 3.52 -12.48 2.73
N PHE A 81 4.10 -11.34 2.38
CA PHE A 81 5.55 -11.11 2.50
C PHE A 81 6.04 -11.24 3.94
N CYS A 82 5.45 -10.52 4.90
CA CYS A 82 5.93 -10.56 6.28
C CYS A 82 5.65 -11.92 6.96
N PRO A 83 4.44 -12.50 6.87
CA PRO A 83 4.19 -13.84 7.39
C PRO A 83 5.14 -14.91 6.83
N ASP A 84 5.38 -14.89 5.51
CA ASP A 84 6.26 -15.87 4.87
C ASP A 84 7.72 -15.65 5.24
N ALA A 85 8.18 -14.40 5.29
CA ALA A 85 9.53 -14.05 5.70
C ALA A 85 9.85 -14.53 7.12
N VAL A 86 8.89 -14.44 8.05
CA VAL A 86 9.05 -14.93 9.43
C VAL A 86 9.09 -16.46 9.48
N LYS A 87 8.24 -17.15 8.70
CA LYS A 87 8.19 -18.62 8.62
C LYS A 87 9.46 -19.25 8.02
N MET A 88 10.24 -18.49 7.24
CA MET A 88 11.50 -18.96 6.66
C MET A 88 12.63 -19.14 7.68
N GLN A 89 12.45 -18.71 8.93
CA GLN A 89 13.47 -18.84 9.96
C GLN A 89 13.62 -20.29 10.48
N PRO A 90 14.82 -20.71 10.91
CA PRO A 90 16.07 -19.94 10.93
C PRO A 90 16.66 -19.76 9.52
N PHE A 91 17.28 -18.61 9.27
CA PHE A 91 17.94 -18.35 7.99
C PHE A 91 19.28 -19.08 7.89
N PRO A 92 19.64 -19.64 6.71
CA PRO A 92 20.98 -20.17 6.47
C PRO A 92 22.07 -19.11 6.69
N PRO A 93 23.28 -19.48 7.20
CA PRO A 93 24.35 -18.50 7.51
C PRO A 93 24.78 -17.60 6.35
N GLU A 94 24.67 -18.08 5.11
CA GLU A 94 24.99 -17.38 3.88
C GLU A 94 23.87 -16.42 3.42
N MET A 95 22.65 -16.61 3.92
CA MET A 95 21.50 -15.81 3.55
C MET A 95 21.50 -14.47 4.29
N ASN A 96 21.48 -13.38 3.53
CA ASN A 96 21.47 -12.01 4.06
C ASN A 96 20.39 -11.13 3.41
N THR A 97 19.50 -11.74 2.64
CA THR A 97 18.46 -11.06 1.88
C THR A 97 17.25 -11.96 1.69
N ILE A 98 16.07 -11.39 1.91
CA ILE A 98 14.81 -11.89 1.36
C ILE A 98 14.39 -10.89 0.29
N ARG A 99 14.09 -11.39 -0.90
CA ARG A 99 13.45 -10.61 -1.97
C ARG A 99 12.37 -11.45 -2.62
N ARG A 100 11.20 -10.85 -2.83
CA ARG A 100 10.07 -11.47 -3.52
C ARG A 100 9.50 -10.51 -4.55
N LEU A 101 8.97 -11.08 -5.63
CA LEU A 101 8.27 -10.37 -6.70
C LEU A 101 6.79 -10.73 -6.61
N TYR A 102 5.94 -9.73 -6.76
CA TYR A 102 4.48 -9.87 -6.73
C TYR A 102 3.85 -9.23 -7.96
N ASN A 103 2.72 -9.78 -8.39
CA ASN A 103 1.94 -9.29 -9.53
C ASN A 103 2.77 -9.12 -10.82
N ASN A 104 3.66 -10.08 -11.10
CA ASN A 104 4.51 -10.05 -12.28
C ASN A 104 3.67 -9.95 -13.57
N GLY A 105 4.11 -9.11 -14.51
CA GLY A 105 3.41 -8.85 -15.77
C GLY A 105 2.21 -7.91 -15.67
N THR A 106 1.94 -7.31 -14.50
CA THR A 106 0.83 -6.36 -14.30
C THR A 106 1.34 -4.95 -13.99
N PRO A 107 0.52 -3.90 -14.10
CA PRO A 107 0.87 -2.56 -13.62
C PRO A 107 1.22 -2.52 -12.11
N GLU A 108 0.73 -3.47 -11.32
CA GLU A 108 0.99 -3.58 -9.88
C GLU A 108 2.26 -4.41 -9.55
N HIS A 109 3.14 -4.66 -10.52
CA HIS A 109 4.38 -5.42 -10.33
C HIS A 109 5.33 -4.72 -9.37
N VAL A 110 5.71 -5.41 -8.29
CA VAL A 110 6.56 -4.86 -7.22
C VAL A 110 7.56 -5.88 -6.70
N ALA A 111 8.74 -5.40 -6.32
CA ALA A 111 9.66 -6.12 -5.46
C ALA A 111 9.57 -5.61 -4.02
N ILE A 112 9.51 -6.54 -3.07
CA ILE A 112 9.65 -6.26 -1.64
C ILE A 112 10.89 -7.01 -1.14
N SER A 113 11.74 -6.33 -0.34
CA SER A 113 12.94 -6.96 0.19
C SER A 113 13.34 -6.49 1.59
N ILE A 114 14.04 -7.37 2.29
CA ILE A 114 14.75 -7.12 3.53
C ILE A 114 16.18 -7.59 3.33
N ASN A 115 17.16 -6.73 3.54
CA ASN A 115 18.60 -7.03 3.44
C ASN A 115 19.29 -6.70 4.77
N TRP A 116 19.94 -7.69 5.39
CA TRP A 116 20.66 -7.53 6.66
C TRP A 116 22.16 -7.87 6.53
N ALA A 117 22.71 -7.75 5.32
CA ALA A 117 24.12 -8.05 5.04
C ALA A 117 25.09 -7.19 5.87
N ASN A 118 24.66 -5.97 6.23
CA ASN A 118 25.43 -5.01 7.02
C ASN A 118 25.16 -5.11 8.53
N LYS A 119 24.33 -6.05 8.99
CA LYS A 119 24.03 -6.20 10.41
C LYS A 119 25.19 -6.87 11.14
N PRO A 120 25.65 -6.31 12.29
CA PRO A 120 26.53 -7.04 13.19
C PRO A 120 25.87 -8.35 13.62
N ASN A 121 26.63 -9.46 13.65
CA ASN A 121 26.09 -10.79 13.95
C ASN A 121 24.94 -11.23 13.03
N LYS A 122 25.04 -10.95 11.72
CA LYS A 122 24.02 -11.34 10.71
C LYS A 122 23.62 -12.82 10.72
N SER A 123 24.48 -13.72 11.21
CA SER A 123 24.16 -15.14 11.41
C SER A 123 23.06 -15.38 12.45
N ASN A 124 22.83 -14.42 13.34
CA ASN A 124 21.81 -14.45 14.39
C ASN A 124 20.63 -13.53 14.07
N PHE A 125 20.52 -13.08 12.81
CA PHE A 125 19.40 -12.24 12.41
C PHE A 125 18.08 -12.97 12.66
N LYS A 126 17.19 -12.31 13.40
CA LYS A 126 15.82 -12.75 13.61
C LYS A 126 14.90 -11.67 13.07
N LEU A 127 13.90 -12.10 12.31
CA LEU A 127 12.84 -11.23 11.83
C LEU A 127 11.60 -11.46 12.70
N ASP A 128 11.14 -10.40 13.35
CA ASP A 128 9.86 -10.38 14.04
C ASP A 128 8.74 -9.91 13.09
N LEU A 129 7.54 -10.47 13.25
CA LEU A 129 6.40 -10.12 12.40
C LEU A 129 5.98 -8.66 12.60
N HIS A 130 5.90 -8.22 13.86
CA HIS A 130 5.51 -6.86 14.19
C HIS A 130 6.56 -5.86 13.69
N GLU A 131 7.85 -6.17 13.80
CA GLU A 131 8.90 -5.34 13.19
C GLU A 131 8.84 -5.30 11.66
N CYS A 132 8.60 -6.44 11.01
CA CYS A 132 8.44 -6.50 9.56
C CYS A 132 7.30 -5.59 9.09
N LEU A 133 6.13 -5.70 9.74
CA LEU A 133 4.96 -4.88 9.44
C LEU A 133 5.24 -3.40 9.72
N ARG A 134 5.79 -3.07 10.90
CA ARG A 134 6.13 -1.69 11.25
C ARG A 134 7.06 -1.06 10.21
N PHE A 135 8.12 -1.76 9.82
CA PHE A 135 9.11 -1.21 8.91
C PHE A 135 8.62 -1.13 7.47
N LEU A 136 7.95 -2.16 6.94
CA LEU A 136 7.48 -2.14 5.56
C LEU A 136 6.15 -1.41 5.38
N ARG A 137 5.13 -1.70 6.21
CA ARG A 137 3.79 -1.11 6.09
C ARG A 137 3.77 0.31 6.64
N ASP A 138 4.14 0.48 7.91
CA ASP A 138 3.91 1.77 8.57
C ASP A 138 4.96 2.81 8.13
N MET A 139 6.23 2.40 8.02
CA MET A 139 7.30 3.31 7.67
C MET A 139 7.50 3.42 6.16
N VAL A 140 7.82 2.35 5.42
CA VAL A 140 8.12 2.48 3.98
C VAL A 140 6.87 2.76 3.14
N LEU A 141 5.76 2.02 3.34
CA LEU A 141 4.54 2.18 2.55
C LEU A 141 3.76 3.45 2.93
N ASP A 142 3.41 3.62 4.20
CA ASP A 142 2.56 4.74 4.64
C ASP A 142 3.34 6.01 4.99
N GLY A 143 4.58 5.88 5.45
CA GLY A 143 5.47 7.02 5.70
C GLY A 143 6.01 7.69 4.43
N CYS A 144 5.83 7.07 3.25
CA CYS A 144 6.19 7.67 1.96
C CYS A 144 4.96 7.99 1.10
N ASN A 145 5.04 9.10 0.35
CA ASN A 145 4.03 9.54 -0.62
C ASN A 145 2.58 9.60 -0.06
N GLY A 146 2.44 9.82 1.25
CA GLY A 146 1.14 10.02 1.91
C GLY A 146 0.74 11.49 1.94
N ASN A 147 -0.57 11.76 2.09
CA ASN A 147 -1.14 13.10 2.33
C ASN A 147 -0.83 14.17 1.26
N ASP A 148 -0.53 13.79 0.03
CA ASP A 148 -0.38 14.73 -1.09
C ASP A 148 -1.74 14.99 -1.76
N PRO A 149 -2.27 16.24 -1.76
CA PRO A 149 -3.52 16.58 -2.43
C PRO A 149 -3.53 16.29 -3.93
N ASN A 150 -2.36 16.20 -4.57
CA ASN A 150 -2.24 15.83 -5.97
C ASN A 150 -2.27 14.31 -6.21
N ASN A 151 -2.16 13.51 -5.14
CA ASN A 151 -2.23 12.05 -5.14
C ASN A 151 -3.43 11.54 -4.32
N PRO A 152 -4.68 11.90 -4.70
CA PRO A 152 -5.89 11.51 -3.94
C PRO A 152 -6.13 10.00 -3.91
N MET A 153 -5.60 9.27 -4.89
CA MET A 153 -5.65 7.80 -4.97
C MET A 153 -4.60 7.10 -4.11
N ASN A 154 -3.74 7.87 -3.42
CA ASN A 154 -2.68 7.37 -2.54
C ASN A 154 -1.75 6.35 -3.23
N TRP A 155 -1.34 6.64 -4.47
CA TRP A 155 -0.35 5.86 -5.21
C TRP A 155 1.00 5.85 -4.51
N LYS A 156 1.73 4.73 -4.63
CA LYS A 156 2.97 4.49 -3.91
C LYS A 156 4.12 4.23 -4.86
N GLY A 157 5.13 5.11 -4.83
CA GLY A 157 6.38 4.96 -5.59
C GLY A 157 7.42 4.06 -4.91
N GLY A 158 7.11 3.58 -3.70
CA GLY A 158 8.03 2.81 -2.88
C GLY A 158 9.08 3.68 -2.18
N GLY A 159 10.14 3.03 -1.72
CA GLY A 159 11.18 3.67 -0.92
C GLY A 159 11.99 2.63 -0.16
N LEU A 160 12.82 3.13 0.75
CA LEU A 160 13.61 2.29 1.64
C LEU A 160 13.68 2.85 3.06
N LEU A 161 13.85 1.95 4.01
CA LEU A 161 14.16 2.23 5.40
C LEU A 161 15.39 1.42 5.79
N ARG A 162 16.38 2.08 6.42
CA ARG A 162 17.48 1.42 7.12
C ARG A 162 17.22 1.52 8.62
N ALA A 163 17.07 0.37 9.27
CA ALA A 163 16.83 0.26 10.70
C ALA A 163 17.60 -0.95 11.24
N ASP A 164 18.33 -0.74 12.33
CA ASP A 164 19.06 -1.80 13.05
C ASP A 164 19.93 -2.69 12.13
N GLY A 165 20.71 -2.05 11.25
CA GLY A 165 21.62 -2.74 10.32
C GLY A 165 20.93 -3.49 9.17
N ALA A 166 19.60 -3.48 9.11
CA ALA A 166 18.81 -4.03 8.00
C ALA A 166 18.22 -2.92 7.12
N THR A 167 18.00 -3.24 5.84
CA THR A 167 17.35 -2.38 4.86
C THR A 167 16.05 -3.03 4.40
N TYR A 168 14.93 -2.34 4.56
CA TYR A 168 13.60 -2.71 4.11
C TYR A 168 13.27 -1.87 2.88
N LYS A 169 12.82 -2.49 1.78
CA LYS A 169 12.60 -1.80 0.51
C LYS A 169 11.32 -2.26 -0.16
N ILE A 170 10.59 -1.30 -0.74
CA ILE A 170 9.48 -1.51 -1.67
C ILE A 170 9.85 -0.84 -2.98
N GLU A 171 9.75 -1.57 -4.10
CA GLU A 171 10.19 -1.11 -5.41
C GLU A 171 9.18 -1.48 -6.50
N PRO A 172 8.31 -0.55 -6.92
CA PRO A 172 7.50 -0.70 -8.13
C PRO A 172 8.37 -0.93 -9.37
N LEU A 173 8.04 -1.95 -10.15
CA LEU A 173 8.86 -2.41 -11.27
C LEU A 173 8.24 -2.11 -12.63
N SER A 174 6.91 -2.02 -12.72
CA SER A 174 6.22 -1.73 -13.97
C SER A 174 6.25 -0.25 -14.29
N GLN A 175 6.56 0.05 -15.55
CA GLN A 175 6.31 1.35 -16.15
C GLN A 175 4.80 1.52 -16.34
N ARG A 176 4.26 2.68 -15.96
CA ARG A 176 2.85 3.03 -16.06
C ARG A 176 2.67 4.35 -16.80
N GLN A 177 1.41 4.71 -16.98
CA GLN A 177 1.02 6.07 -17.36
C GLN A 177 1.31 7.03 -16.21
N PRO A 178 1.22 8.35 -16.40
CA PRO A 178 1.13 9.28 -15.28
C PRO A 178 -0.01 8.88 -14.34
N PHE A 179 0.24 8.95 -13.03
CA PHE A 179 -0.72 8.46 -12.05
C PHE A 179 -2.05 9.24 -12.13
N PRO A 180 -3.20 8.54 -12.21
CA PRO A 180 -4.49 9.19 -12.32
C PRO A 180 -4.96 9.71 -10.96
N LYS A 181 -5.70 10.82 -10.96
CA LYS A 181 -6.32 11.39 -9.75
C LYS A 181 -7.62 10.69 -9.36
N GLU A 182 -8.20 9.92 -10.26
CA GLU A 182 -9.40 9.12 -10.01
C GLU A 182 -9.42 7.94 -10.99
N PRO A 183 -10.11 6.84 -10.67
CA PRO A 183 -10.33 5.77 -11.63
C PRO A 183 -11.11 6.30 -12.83
N SER A 184 -10.73 5.89 -14.03
CA SER A 184 -11.44 6.27 -15.25
C SER A 184 -11.44 5.13 -16.25
N GLY A 185 -12.25 5.24 -17.29
CA GLY A 185 -12.36 4.22 -18.31
C GLY A 185 -13.27 4.61 -19.46
N LEU A 186 -13.24 3.78 -20.49
CA LEU A 186 -14.11 3.89 -21.65
C LEU A 186 -14.82 2.56 -21.83
N CYS A 187 -16.09 2.60 -22.18
CA CYS A 187 -16.83 1.43 -22.63
C CYS A 187 -17.47 1.75 -23.98
N LYS A 188 -17.19 0.93 -24.99
CA LYS A 188 -17.74 1.05 -26.34
C LYS A 188 -18.46 -0.22 -26.71
N VAL A 189 -19.61 -0.05 -27.36
CA VAL A 189 -20.43 -1.17 -27.84
C VAL A 189 -20.65 -0.99 -29.33
N THR A 190 -20.38 -2.06 -30.07
CA THR A 190 -20.70 -2.15 -31.50
C THR A 190 -21.62 -3.33 -31.71
N HIS A 191 -22.76 -3.08 -32.38
CA HIS A 191 -23.68 -4.15 -32.76
C HIS A 191 -23.06 -5.01 -33.86
N ALA A 192 -22.86 -6.29 -33.58
CA ALA A 192 -22.26 -7.28 -34.46
C ALA A 192 -23.22 -8.47 -34.57
N ASN A 193 -24.35 -8.26 -35.26
CA ASN A 193 -25.47 -9.20 -35.41
C ASN A 193 -24.99 -10.67 -35.54
N PRO A 194 -25.39 -11.60 -34.64
CA PRO A 194 -26.42 -11.51 -33.59
C PRO A 194 -25.90 -11.14 -32.17
N TYR A 195 -24.70 -10.57 -32.05
CA TYR A 195 -24.06 -10.29 -30.76
C TYR A 195 -23.73 -8.81 -30.57
N HIS A 196 -23.35 -8.42 -29.36
CA HIS A 196 -22.76 -7.12 -29.07
C HIS A 196 -21.28 -7.30 -28.74
N HIS A 197 -20.42 -6.68 -29.52
CA HIS A 197 -19.00 -6.58 -29.21
C HIS A 197 -18.78 -5.41 -28.26
N VAL A 198 -18.24 -5.70 -27.07
CA VAL A 198 -18.03 -4.74 -25.99
C VAL A 198 -16.53 -4.59 -25.74
N VAL A 199 -16.07 -3.35 -25.72
CA VAL A 199 -14.68 -2.99 -25.41
C VAL A 199 -14.68 -2.11 -24.18
N ILE A 200 -13.99 -2.54 -23.13
CA ILE A 200 -13.78 -1.78 -21.89
C ILE A 200 -12.29 -1.44 -21.76
N GLN A 201 -12.00 -0.21 -21.36
CA GLN A 201 -10.64 0.24 -21.08
C GLN A 201 -10.60 0.84 -19.68
N GLY A 202 -9.50 0.63 -18.97
CA GLY A 202 -9.34 1.16 -17.61
C GLY A 202 -8.07 1.95 -17.40
N ILE A 203 -8.17 2.85 -16.42
CA ILE A 203 -7.14 3.79 -15.96
C ILE A 203 -7.23 3.83 -14.43
N GLY A 204 -6.23 3.30 -13.74
CA GLY A 204 -6.15 3.39 -12.27
C GLY A 204 -7.03 2.39 -11.50
N TRP A 205 -7.56 1.34 -12.13
CA TRP A 205 -8.33 0.27 -11.47
C TRP A 205 -8.09 -1.08 -12.16
N ALA A 206 -8.47 -2.21 -11.54
CA ALA A 206 -8.28 -3.58 -12.07
C ALA A 206 -6.87 -3.87 -12.62
N ASN A 207 -5.84 -3.56 -11.82
CA ASN A 207 -4.45 -3.51 -12.27
C ASN A 207 -3.57 -4.69 -11.80
N SER A 208 -4.14 -5.72 -11.15
CA SER A 208 -3.36 -6.79 -10.51
C SER A 208 -3.75 -8.23 -10.86
N ASP A 209 -4.90 -8.47 -11.49
CA ASP A 209 -5.52 -9.81 -11.55
C ASP A 209 -5.86 -10.28 -12.97
N TRP A 210 -5.32 -9.62 -13.99
CA TRP A 210 -5.56 -9.94 -15.39
C TRP A 210 -7.05 -9.88 -15.78
N GLY A 211 -7.80 -9.00 -15.12
CA GLY A 211 -9.21 -8.80 -15.39
C GLY A 211 -10.12 -9.87 -14.77
N LYS A 212 -9.60 -10.77 -13.92
CA LYS A 212 -10.38 -11.88 -13.39
C LYS A 212 -11.60 -11.41 -12.59
N MET A 213 -11.43 -10.41 -11.73
CA MET A 213 -12.55 -9.82 -11.00
C MET A 213 -13.59 -9.21 -11.93
N LEU A 214 -13.16 -8.55 -13.02
CA LEU A 214 -14.07 -7.98 -14.00
C LEU A 214 -14.85 -9.09 -14.73
N GLU A 215 -14.17 -10.13 -15.20
CA GLU A 215 -14.78 -11.30 -15.84
C GLU A 215 -15.83 -11.96 -14.93
N ASP A 216 -15.48 -12.22 -13.67
CA ASP A 216 -16.37 -12.87 -12.70
C ASP A 216 -17.65 -12.04 -12.49
N LYS A 217 -17.54 -10.72 -12.47
CA LYS A 217 -18.69 -9.81 -12.34
C LYS A 217 -19.51 -9.69 -13.62
N LEU A 218 -18.91 -9.96 -14.78
CA LEU A 218 -19.59 -9.94 -16.08
C LEU A 218 -20.31 -11.25 -16.41
N CYS A 219 -20.03 -12.34 -15.69
CA CYS A 219 -20.66 -13.65 -15.92
C CYS A 219 -22.21 -13.57 -15.92
N ASP A 220 -22.79 -12.72 -15.06
CA ASP A 220 -24.24 -12.51 -14.97
C ASP A 220 -24.82 -11.59 -16.09
N CYS A 221 -23.95 -11.06 -16.97
CA CYS A 221 -24.28 -10.07 -17.99
C CYS A 221 -24.41 -10.66 -19.40
N ASP A 222 -24.77 -11.94 -19.52
CA ASP A 222 -24.88 -12.68 -20.78
C ASP A 222 -23.58 -12.69 -21.60
N LEU A 223 -22.44 -12.76 -20.90
CA LEU A 223 -21.12 -12.93 -21.49
C LEU A 223 -21.07 -14.25 -22.28
N LEU A 224 -20.64 -14.19 -23.53
CA LEU A 224 -20.40 -15.40 -24.31
C LEU A 224 -19.15 -16.13 -23.78
N PRO A 225 -19.23 -17.47 -23.59
CA PRO A 225 -18.07 -18.26 -23.18
C PRO A 225 -16.86 -18.04 -24.08
N ASP A 226 -15.67 -18.02 -23.48
CA ASP A 226 -14.37 -17.91 -24.16
C ASP A 226 -14.16 -16.64 -24.99
N THR A 227 -15.01 -15.62 -24.82
CA THR A 227 -14.88 -14.34 -25.56
C THR A 227 -14.22 -13.22 -24.77
N PHE A 228 -14.07 -13.38 -23.45
CA PHE A 228 -13.42 -12.39 -22.61
C PHE A 228 -11.90 -12.45 -22.81
N HIS A 229 -11.33 -11.34 -23.28
CA HIS A 229 -9.90 -11.18 -23.43
C HIS A 229 -9.46 -9.90 -22.75
N PHE A 230 -8.48 -10.01 -21.86
CA PHE A 230 -7.94 -8.89 -21.10
C PHE A 230 -6.44 -8.74 -21.37
N THR A 231 -5.99 -7.51 -21.60
CA THR A 231 -4.58 -7.19 -21.82
C THR A 231 -4.16 -5.94 -21.06
N TYR A 232 -3.01 -6.01 -20.40
CA TYR A 232 -2.30 -4.80 -19.93
C TYR A 232 -1.53 -4.19 -21.10
N GLU A 233 -1.80 -2.93 -21.39
CA GLU A 233 -1.10 -2.19 -22.44
C GLU A 233 -1.23 -0.69 -22.20
N LEU A 234 -0.08 0.00 -22.20
CA LEU A 234 -0.03 1.46 -22.16
C LEU A 234 -0.59 2.00 -23.48
N GLY A 235 -1.77 2.62 -23.42
CA GLY A 235 -2.45 3.14 -24.60
C GLY A 235 -2.65 4.65 -24.59
N TYR A 236 -3.34 5.13 -25.63
CA TYR A 236 -3.75 6.52 -25.76
C TYR A 236 -4.59 6.98 -24.55
N LYS A 237 -4.44 8.26 -24.15
CA LYS A 237 -5.17 8.91 -23.05
C LYS A 237 -5.02 8.23 -21.68
N GLY A 238 -3.84 7.67 -21.39
CA GLY A 238 -3.58 7.12 -20.06
C GLY A 238 -4.19 5.73 -19.83
N ARG A 239 -4.65 5.05 -20.88
CA ARG A 239 -5.09 3.64 -20.80
C ARG A 239 -3.98 2.78 -20.22
N GLU A 240 -4.32 1.95 -19.24
CA GLU A 240 -3.43 0.96 -18.63
C GLU A 240 -3.76 -0.47 -19.07
N TRP A 241 -5.01 -0.73 -19.47
CA TRP A 241 -5.45 -2.02 -19.96
C TRP A 241 -6.71 -1.91 -20.84
N ASN A 242 -6.99 -3.02 -21.53
CA ASN A 242 -8.14 -3.21 -22.41
C ASN A 242 -8.77 -4.59 -22.16
N ALA A 243 -10.09 -4.66 -22.18
CA ALA A 243 -10.87 -5.89 -22.18
C ALA A 243 -11.84 -5.90 -23.36
N THR A 244 -11.88 -6.98 -24.11
CA THR A 244 -12.85 -7.21 -25.20
C THR A 244 -13.69 -8.42 -24.88
N MET A 245 -14.97 -8.38 -25.22
CA MET A 245 -15.90 -9.49 -25.01
C MET A 245 -17.08 -9.43 -25.99
N TYR A 246 -17.82 -10.52 -26.09
CA TYR A 246 -19.11 -10.54 -26.76
C TYR A 246 -20.23 -10.89 -25.77
N THR A 247 -21.39 -10.27 -25.96
CA THR A 247 -22.62 -10.58 -25.21
C THR A 247 -23.75 -10.93 -26.16
N THR A 248 -24.67 -11.80 -25.74
CA THR A 248 -25.84 -12.17 -26.54
C THR A 248 -26.95 -11.13 -26.44
N THR A 249 -27.10 -10.49 -25.28
CA THR A 249 -28.07 -9.43 -25.04
C THR A 249 -27.38 -8.20 -24.49
N TRP A 250 -27.73 -7.03 -25.02
CA TRP A 250 -27.26 -5.78 -24.45
C TRP A 250 -27.90 -5.49 -23.08
N LYS A 251 -27.10 -5.68 -22.01
CA LYS A 251 -27.47 -5.39 -20.62
C LYS A 251 -26.57 -4.28 -20.04
N GLU A 252 -26.74 -3.04 -20.51
CA GLU A 252 -25.90 -1.90 -20.11
C GLU A 252 -25.67 -1.80 -18.60
N ASN A 253 -26.76 -1.78 -17.82
CA ASN A 253 -26.69 -1.63 -16.37
C ASN A 253 -25.89 -2.76 -15.69
N CYS A 254 -25.91 -3.97 -16.26
CA CYS A 254 -25.14 -5.09 -15.75
C CYS A 254 -23.64 -4.86 -15.98
N ILE A 255 -23.25 -4.53 -17.22
CA ILE A 255 -21.85 -4.30 -17.60
C ILE A 255 -21.26 -3.10 -16.84
N VAL A 256 -22.00 -2.00 -16.76
CA VAL A 256 -21.61 -0.81 -15.99
C VAL A 256 -21.49 -1.15 -14.50
N GLY A 257 -22.43 -1.93 -13.97
CA GLY A 257 -22.39 -2.41 -12.58
C GLY A 257 -21.19 -3.30 -12.28
N ALA A 258 -20.85 -4.20 -13.20
CA ALA A 258 -19.68 -5.07 -13.09
C ALA A 258 -18.37 -4.26 -13.11
N ALA A 259 -18.24 -3.30 -14.03
CA ALA A 259 -17.08 -2.40 -14.09
C ALA A 259 -16.91 -1.59 -12.79
N LYS A 260 -17.99 -1.03 -12.24
CA LYS A 260 -17.96 -0.30 -10.97
C LYS A 260 -17.55 -1.20 -9.80
N GLN A 261 -18.07 -2.42 -9.74
CA GLN A 261 -17.65 -3.40 -8.72
C GLN A 261 -16.16 -3.80 -8.86
N ALA A 262 -15.62 -3.78 -10.07
CA ALA A 262 -14.21 -4.03 -10.33
C ALA A 262 -13.31 -2.79 -10.11
N GLY A 263 -13.88 -1.63 -9.78
CA GLY A 263 -13.14 -0.43 -9.39
C GLY A 263 -13.25 0.77 -10.34
N ALA A 264 -14.09 0.70 -11.39
CA ALA A 264 -14.37 1.87 -12.22
C ALA A 264 -15.05 2.99 -11.42
N SER A 265 -14.93 4.23 -11.90
CA SER A 265 -15.59 5.38 -11.27
C SER A 265 -17.11 5.25 -11.28
N ASN A 266 -17.77 5.89 -10.31
CA ASN A 266 -19.23 5.98 -10.24
C ASN A 266 -19.86 6.64 -11.48
N SER A 267 -19.11 7.48 -12.20
CA SER A 267 -19.53 8.10 -13.46
C SER A 267 -19.32 7.22 -14.70
N PHE A 268 -18.76 6.03 -14.55
CA PHE A 268 -18.53 5.09 -15.65
C PHE A 268 -19.86 4.71 -16.34
N LYS A 269 -19.83 4.71 -17.67
CA LYS A 269 -20.96 4.44 -18.57
C LYS A 269 -20.47 3.83 -19.88
N CYS A 270 -21.38 3.22 -20.64
CA CYS A 270 -21.09 2.68 -21.96
C CYS A 270 -21.64 3.58 -23.05
N ASP A 271 -20.81 3.88 -24.05
CA ASP A 271 -21.24 4.57 -25.25
C ASP A 271 -21.66 3.51 -26.28
N ALA A 272 -22.97 3.32 -26.42
CA ALA A 272 -23.53 2.53 -27.51
C ALA A 272 -23.53 3.38 -28.79
N SER A 273 -22.57 3.12 -29.68
CA SER A 273 -22.68 3.57 -31.07
C SER A 273 -23.75 2.72 -31.75
N ALA A 274 -24.90 3.34 -32.01
CA ALA A 274 -25.99 2.78 -32.82
C ALA A 274 -25.56 2.52 -34.26
#